data_AF-A0A2D6TNN6-F1
#
_entry.id   AF-A0A2D6TNN6-F1
#
_cell.length_a   1.000
_cell.length_b   1.000
_cell.length_c   1.000
_cell.angle_alpha   90.00
_cell.angle_beta   90.00
_cell.angle_gamma   90.00
#
_symmetry.space_group_name_H-M   'P 1'
#
loop_
_entity.id
_entity.type
_entity.pdbx_description
1 polymer ?
#
loop_
_entity_poly.entity_id
_entity_poly.type
_entity_poly.pdbx_seq_one_letter_code
_entity_poly.pdbx_strand_id
1 'polypeptide(L)'
;MDESKLNTTVRYKAKGNKTFKKYDALVLEAVKEDYITVEVKSMSDSPIRLSWNDPDFTGDVFGNKFECSYEFERSFTARAVVTSDGGAPSERIKRKRSGYPSPR
;
A
#
# COMPACT_ATOMS: atom_id res chain seq x y z
N MET A 1 -5.26 -12.01 6.22
CA MET A 1 -4.95 -11.85 4.79
C MET A 1 -3.48 -12.12 4.65
N ASP A 2 -3.12 -13.17 3.93
CA ASP A 2 -1.74 -13.61 3.76
C ASP A 2 -0.92 -12.54 3.03
N GLU A 3 0.15 -12.07 3.67
CA GLU A 3 1.11 -11.07 3.15
C GLU A 3 1.58 -11.39 1.72
N SER A 4 1.57 -12.66 1.33
CA SER A 4 2.02 -13.14 0.02
C SER A 4 1.18 -12.65 -1.16
N LYS A 5 -0.06 -12.17 -0.97
CA LYS A 5 -0.91 -11.66 -2.07
C LYS A 5 -0.62 -10.20 -2.46
N LEU A 6 0.28 -9.52 -1.74
CA LEU A 6 0.57 -8.10 -1.95
C LEU A 6 1.83 -7.86 -2.78
N ASN A 7 2.63 -8.88 -3.05
CA ASN A 7 3.83 -8.75 -3.87
C ASN A 7 3.45 -8.62 -5.36
N THR A 8 3.95 -7.60 -6.01
CA THR A 8 3.78 -7.35 -7.45
C THR A 8 5.10 -6.95 -8.09
N THR A 9 5.16 -6.93 -9.42
CA THR A 9 6.32 -6.46 -10.17
C THR A 9 5.95 -5.19 -10.94
N VAL A 10 6.68 -4.11 -10.69
CA VAL A 10 6.54 -2.83 -11.40
C VAL A 10 7.64 -2.71 -12.45
N ARG A 11 7.24 -2.38 -13.67
CA ARG A 11 8.14 -2.02 -14.76
C ARG A 11 8.42 -0.53 -14.70
N TYR A 12 9.66 -0.17 -14.43
CA TYR A 12 10.13 1.20 -14.35
C TYR A 12 10.98 1.56 -15.56
N LYS A 13 10.77 2.77 -16.07
CA LYS A 13 11.58 3.37 -17.12
C LYS A 13 11.95 4.79 -16.72
N ALA A 14 13.24 4.99 -16.45
CA ALA A 14 13.78 6.31 -16.17
C ALA A 14 13.65 7.22 -17.40
N LYS A 15 13.47 8.52 -17.15
CA LYS A 15 13.46 9.55 -18.19
C LYS A 15 14.72 9.47 -19.05
N GLY A 16 14.54 9.37 -20.37
CA GLY A 16 15.66 9.27 -21.33
C GLY A 16 16.21 7.86 -21.57
N ASN A 17 15.84 6.87 -20.75
CA ASN A 17 16.20 5.48 -21.02
C ASN A 17 15.20 4.82 -21.99
N LYS A 18 15.69 3.88 -22.80
CA LYS A 18 14.83 3.11 -23.73
C LYS A 18 14.26 1.83 -23.09
N THR A 19 14.94 1.26 -22.11
CA THR A 19 14.60 -0.03 -21.51
C THR A 19 13.78 0.11 -20.23
N PHE A 20 12.85 -0.83 -20.04
CA PHE A 20 12.14 -1.01 -18.77
C PHE A 20 12.92 -1.98 -17.89
N LYS A 21 13.05 -1.64 -16.61
CA LYS A 21 13.59 -2.51 -15.56
C LYS A 21 12.44 -2.99 -14.68
N LYS A 22 12.51 -4.24 -14.24
CA LYS A 22 11.50 -4.83 -13.33
C LYS A 22 11.98 -4.66 -11.89
N TYR A 23 11.08 -4.24 -11.03
CA TYR A 23 11.32 -4.09 -9.60
C TYR A 23 10.19 -4.76 -8.82
N ASP A 24 10.56 -5.39 -7.71
CA ASP A 24 9.58 -5.92 -6.77
C ASP A 24 8.96 -4.76 -5.99
N ALA A 25 7.63 -4.81 -5.88
CA ALA A 25 6.83 -3.79 -5.23
C ALA A 25 5.75 -4.46 -4.37
N LEU A 26 5.24 -3.70 -3.40
CA LEU A 26 4.17 -4.13 -2.52
C LEU A 26 2.93 -3.28 -2.78
N VAL A 27 1.80 -3.93 -3.04
CA VAL A 27 0.52 -3.28 -3.27
C VAL A 27 -0.06 -2.87 -1.92
N LEU A 28 -0.25 -1.56 -1.73
CA LEU A 28 -0.91 -1.01 -0.56
C LEU A 28 -2.42 -0.85 -0.79
N GLU A 29 -2.80 -0.42 -1.99
CA GLU A 29 -4.21 -0.19 -2.29
C GLU A 29 -4.45 -0.49 -3.75
N ALA A 30 -5.57 -1.14 -4.06
CA ALA A 30 -5.90 -1.48 -5.42
C ALA A 30 -7.42 -1.37 -5.62
N VAL A 31 -7.81 -0.41 -6.44
CA VAL A 31 -9.18 -0.20 -6.91
C VAL A 31 -9.24 -0.62 -8.37
N LYS A 32 -10.00 -1.69 -8.63
CA LYS A 32 -10.18 -2.24 -9.97
C LYS A 32 -10.64 -1.15 -10.94
N GLU A 33 -9.99 -1.09 -12.11
CA GLU A 33 -10.29 -0.14 -13.21
C GLU A 33 -10.15 1.35 -12.85
N ASP A 34 -9.52 1.70 -11.72
CA ASP A 34 -9.34 3.08 -11.29
C ASP A 34 -7.88 3.40 -10.94
N TYR A 35 -7.36 2.84 -9.83
CA TYR A 35 -5.97 3.07 -9.44
C TYR A 35 -5.38 1.94 -8.60
N ILE A 36 -4.05 1.88 -8.60
CA ILE A 36 -3.28 1.04 -7.68
C ILE A 36 -2.18 1.88 -7.02
N THR A 37 -1.98 1.69 -5.73
CA THR A 37 -0.93 2.31 -4.95
C THR A 37 0.09 1.23 -4.60
N VAL A 38 1.32 1.41 -5.07
CA VAL A 38 2.42 0.46 -4.91
C VAL A 38 3.62 1.11 -4.23
N GLU A 39 4.28 0.38 -3.36
CA GLU A 39 5.50 0.78 -2.69
C GLU A 39 6.68 -0.02 -3.26
N VAL A 40 7.67 0.67 -3.82
CA VAL A 40 8.85 0.05 -4.44
C VAL A 40 10.04 0.26 -3.50
N LYS A 41 10.28 -0.67 -2.57
CA LYS A 41 11.33 -0.56 -1.53
C LYS A 41 12.72 -0.21 -2.07
N SER A 42 13.05 -0.63 -3.29
CA SER A 42 14.37 -0.38 -3.89
C SER A 42 14.52 1.01 -4.53
N MET A 43 13.43 1.76 -4.71
CA MET A 43 13.41 2.94 -5.58
C MET A 43 12.82 4.18 -4.91
N SER A 44 11.87 4.01 -4.00
CA SER A 44 11.19 5.10 -3.32
C SER A 44 10.69 4.65 -1.96
N ASP A 45 11.00 5.41 -0.91
CA ASP A 45 10.40 5.25 0.42
C ASP A 45 8.95 5.76 0.46
N SER A 46 8.49 6.38 -0.63
CA SER A 46 7.12 6.88 -0.76
C SER A 46 6.30 5.99 -1.71
N PRO A 47 5.04 5.67 -1.36
CA PRO A 47 4.16 4.92 -2.23
C PRO A 47 3.78 5.73 -3.47
N ILE A 48 3.69 5.05 -4.59
CA ILE A 48 3.39 5.62 -5.91
C ILE A 48 1.99 5.18 -6.30
N ARG A 49 1.14 6.15 -6.63
CA ARG A 49 -0.19 5.88 -7.20
C ARG A 49 -0.10 5.82 -8.72
N LEU A 50 -0.52 4.70 -9.29
CA LEU A 50 -0.65 4.45 -10.72
C LEU A 50 -2.13 4.43 -11.08
N SER A 51 -2.49 5.04 -12.21
CA SER A 51 -3.86 5.10 -12.71
C SER A 51 -4.10 3.97 -13.71
N TRP A 52 -5.33 3.44 -13.74
CA TRP A 52 -5.71 2.43 -14.71
C TRP A 52 -5.65 3.00 -16.14
N ASN A 53 -4.91 2.31 -17.01
CA ASN A 53 -4.79 2.64 -18.43
C ASN A 53 -4.78 1.33 -19.23
N ASP A 54 -5.93 0.65 -19.20
CA ASP A 54 -6.28 -0.63 -19.85
C ASP A 54 -5.26 -1.15 -20.88
N PRO A 55 -4.61 -2.32 -20.67
CA PRO A 55 -4.84 -3.31 -19.60
C PRO A 55 -3.93 -3.15 -18.37
N ASP A 56 -3.13 -2.09 -18.30
CA ASP A 56 -2.09 -1.93 -17.28
C ASP A 56 -2.30 -0.66 -16.44
N PHE A 57 -1.83 -0.66 -15.19
CA PHE A 57 -1.73 0.59 -14.42
C PHE A 57 -0.47 1.34 -14.80
N THR A 58 -0.62 2.62 -15.10
CA THR A 58 0.49 3.47 -15.51
C THR A 58 0.58 4.73 -14.67
N GLY A 59 1.79 5.24 -14.50
CA GLY A 59 2.04 6.50 -13.82
C GLY A 59 3.30 7.16 -14.34
N ASP A 60 3.31 8.49 -14.35
CA ASP A 60 4.48 9.29 -14.63
C ASP A 60 4.84 10.12 -13.40
N VAL A 61 6.06 9.93 -12.89
CA VAL A 61 6.58 10.69 -11.75
C VAL A 61 7.91 11.29 -12.16
N PHE A 62 7.96 12.62 -12.26
CA PHE A 62 9.13 13.39 -12.70
C PHE A 62 9.70 12.97 -14.09
N GLY A 63 8.84 12.50 -15.01
CA GLY A 63 9.22 12.01 -16.34
C GLY A 63 9.70 10.56 -16.35
N ASN A 64 9.62 9.87 -15.21
CA ASN A 64 9.85 8.43 -15.12
C ASN A 64 8.53 7.69 -15.24
N LYS A 65 8.50 6.68 -16.10
CA LYS A 65 7.29 5.88 -16.36
C LYS A 65 7.29 4.63 -15.50
N PHE A 66 6.13 4.34 -14.93
CA PHE A 66 5.86 3.13 -14.16
C PHE A 66 4.69 2.41 -14.82
N GLU A 67 4.82 1.11 -15.01
CA GLU A 67 3.77 0.22 -15.50
C GLU A 67 3.65 -0.98 -14.55
N CYS A 68 2.44 -1.31 -14.12
CA CYS A 68 2.16 -2.43 -13.23
C CYS A 68 0.98 -3.24 -13.77
N SER A 69 1.22 -4.51 -14.04
CA SER A 69 0.16 -5.48 -14.35
C SER A 69 -0.22 -6.17 -13.04
N TYR A 70 -1.45 -5.99 -12.57
CA TYR A 70 -1.94 -6.62 -11.34
C TYR A 70 -3.29 -7.28 -11.61
N GLU A 71 -3.35 -8.59 -11.43
CA GLU A 71 -4.57 -9.36 -11.62
C GLU A 71 -5.42 -9.28 -10.34
N PHE A 72 -6.58 -8.63 -10.44
CA PHE A 72 -7.49 -8.48 -9.30
C PHE A 72 -8.39 -9.71 -9.14
N GLU A 73 -8.33 -10.35 -7.99
CA GLU A 73 -9.44 -11.21 -7.54
C GLU A 73 -10.60 -10.38 -6.96
N ARG A 74 -10.30 -9.24 -6.30
CA ARG A 74 -11.28 -8.27 -5.78
C ARG A 74 -10.62 -6.92 -5.47
N SER A 75 -11.39 -5.82 -5.47
CA SER A 75 -10.90 -4.52 -4.96
C SER A 75 -10.59 -4.62 -3.47
N PHE A 76 -9.45 -4.11 -3.03
CA PHE A 76 -9.09 -4.10 -1.62
C PHE A 76 -8.16 -2.92 -1.28
N THR A 77 -8.31 -2.41 -0.06
CA THR A 77 -7.38 -1.46 0.56
C THR A 77 -6.61 -2.22 1.62
N ALA A 78 -5.33 -2.54 1.34
CA ALA A 78 -4.45 -3.08 2.36
C ALA A 78 -3.93 -1.90 3.16
N ARG A 79 -4.56 -1.61 4.30
CA ARG A 79 -3.88 -0.81 5.32
C ARG A 79 -2.60 -1.58 5.65
N ALA A 80 -1.45 -1.03 5.27
CA ALA A 80 -0.18 -1.43 5.84
C ALA A 80 -0.37 -1.42 7.34
N VAL A 81 -0.50 -2.60 7.93
CA VAL A 81 -0.26 -2.75 9.35
C VAL A 81 1.22 -2.48 9.44
N VAL A 82 1.58 -1.23 9.70
CA VAL A 82 2.90 -0.89 10.18
C VAL A 82 2.99 -1.64 11.50
N THR A 83 3.46 -2.88 11.45
CA THR A 83 3.92 -3.60 12.62
C THR A 83 5.20 -2.86 13.01
N SER A 84 5.01 -1.75 13.70
CA SER A 84 6.04 -1.19 14.54
C SER A 84 6.37 -2.29 15.54
N ASP A 85 7.40 -3.07 15.25
CA ASP A 85 8.07 -3.89 16.24
C ASP A 85 8.58 -2.94 17.34
N GLY A 86 7.74 -2.74 18.35
CA GLY A 86 8.03 -1.79 19.43
C GLY A 86 6.82 -1.20 20.14
N GLY A 87 5.80 -2.01 20.47
CA GLY A 87 4.75 -1.54 21.38
C GLY A 87 3.53 -2.43 21.40
N ALA A 88 3.47 -3.31 22.40
CA ALA A 88 2.30 -4.11 22.78
C ALA A 88 0.97 -3.34 22.70
N PRO A 89 -0.16 -4.03 22.47
CA PRO A 89 -1.46 -3.39 22.34
C PRO A 89 -1.84 -2.75 23.68
N SER A 90 -1.69 -1.43 23.81
CA SER A 90 -2.29 -0.72 24.94
C SER A 90 -3.76 -0.50 24.63
N GLU A 91 -4.53 -1.58 24.75
CA GLU A 91 -5.97 -1.49 24.98
C GLU A 91 -6.16 -0.75 26.31
N ARG A 92 -6.19 0.58 26.25
CA ARG A 92 -6.52 1.42 27.42
C ARG A 92 -8.02 1.30 27.66
N ILE A 93 -8.45 0.19 28.25
CA ILE A 93 -9.72 0.12 28.97
C ILE A 93 -9.58 1.08 30.15
N LYS A 94 -10.04 2.32 29.98
CA LYS A 94 -10.25 3.24 31.09
C LYS A 94 -11.37 2.67 31.96
N ARG A 95 -11.01 1.98 33.06
CA ARG A 95 -11.94 1.75 34.16
C ARG A 95 -12.43 3.12 34.64
N LYS A 96 -13.70 3.44 34.38
CA LYS A 96 -14.38 4.53 35.10
C LYS A 96 -14.46 4.14 36.57
N ARG A 97 -13.50 4.62 37.36
CA ARG A 97 -13.65 4.72 38.81
C ARG A 97 -14.34 6.05 39.09
N SER A 98 -15.66 6.11 38.99
CA SER A 98 -16.43 7.12 39.72
C SER A 98 -16.99 6.44 40.96
N GLY A 99 -16.23 6.52 42.05
CA GLY A 99 -16.76 6.21 43.36
C GLY A 99 -17.74 7.30 43.77
N TYR A 100 -18.95 6.91 44.11
CA TYR A 100 -19.50 7.22 45.44
C TYR A 100 -20.59 6.18 45.77
N PRO A 101 -20.56 5.56 46.96
CA PRO A 101 -21.69 4.77 47.45
C PRO A 101 -22.77 5.73 47.92
N SER A 102 -23.99 5.62 47.38
CA SER A 102 -25.16 6.30 47.94
C SER A 102 -25.78 5.41 49.02
N PRO A 103 -25.85 5.86 50.29
CA PRO A 103 -26.62 5.17 51.31
C PRO A 103 -28.08 5.61 51.23
N ARG A 104 -29.01 4.65 51.20
CA ARG A 104 -30.32 4.69 51.88
C ARG A 104 -30.99 3.33 51.79
#